data_AF-E5R4B8-F1
#
_entry.id   AF-E5R4B8-F1
#
_cell.length_a   1.000
_cell.length_b   1.000
_cell.length_c   1.000
_cell.angle_alpha   90.00
_cell.angle_beta   90.00
_cell.angle_gamma   90.00
#
_symmetry.space_group_name_H-M   'P 1'
#
loop_
_entity.id
_entity.type
_entity.pdbx_description
1 polymer ?
#
loop_
_entity_poly.entity_id
_entity_poly.type
_entity_poly.pdbx_seq_one_letter_code
_entity_poly.pdbx_strand_id
1 'polypeptide(L)'
;MEQGVFVNGVDQGTFKGIRIPAYNGQNGKGGYNNGPVKDLDSVDLRCNVLGDIQAHDTIKVAPGDNLTFDWYAYGDSRLRYEDMY
;
A
#
# COMPACT_ATOMS: atom_id res chain seq x y z
N MET A 1 8.42 2.80 4.90
CA MET A 1 7.82 2.16 3.71
C MET A 1 6.61 2.98 3.33
N GLU A 2 6.55 3.47 2.11
CA GLU A 2 5.46 4.31 1.62
C GLU A 2 4.77 3.54 0.50
N GLN A 3 3.43 3.39 0.59
CA GLN A 3 2.58 2.79 -0.44
C GLN A 3 1.62 3.88 -0.89
N GLY A 4 1.40 3.97 -2.20
CA GLY A 4 0.61 5.05 -2.80
C GLY A 4 -0.22 4.60 -3.97
N VAL A 5 -1.25 5.39 -4.27
CA VAL A 5 -2.08 5.23 -5.46
C VAL A 5 -2.01 6.54 -6.24
N PHE A 6 -1.87 6.45 -7.55
CA PHE A 6 -1.90 7.58 -8.45
C PHE A 6 -3.16 7.50 -9.31
N VAL A 7 -3.82 8.64 -9.53
CA VAL A 7 -4.96 8.77 -10.46
C VAL A 7 -4.50 9.65 -11.62
N ASN A 8 -4.44 9.09 -12.82
CA ASN A 8 -3.93 9.77 -14.02
C ASN A 8 -2.53 10.39 -13.81
N GLY A 9 -1.66 9.67 -13.08
CA GLY A 9 -0.30 10.12 -12.75
C GLY A 9 -0.19 11.09 -11.57
N VAL A 10 -1.30 11.48 -10.93
CA VAL A 10 -1.30 12.36 -9.75
C VAL A 10 -1.34 11.53 -8.46
N ASP A 11 -0.32 11.70 -7.62
CA ASP A 11 -0.23 11.05 -6.30
C ASP A 11 -1.43 11.45 -5.41
N GLN A 12 -2.08 10.45 -4.82
CA GLN A 12 -3.19 10.66 -3.89
C GLN A 12 -2.73 10.84 -2.44
N GLY A 13 -1.46 10.56 -2.15
CA GLY A 13 -0.86 10.63 -0.82
C GLY A 13 -0.67 9.25 -0.19
N THR A 14 0.35 9.14 0.65
CA THR A 14 0.78 7.90 1.28
C THR A 14 -0.35 7.25 2.09
N PHE A 15 -0.60 5.96 1.82
CA PHE A 15 -1.64 5.12 2.44
C PHE A 15 -3.10 5.57 2.26
N LYS A 16 -3.37 6.61 1.48
CA LYS A 16 -4.74 7.09 1.25
C LYS A 16 -5.58 6.02 0.55
N GLY A 17 -6.74 5.69 1.10
CA GLY A 17 -7.64 4.67 0.56
C GLY A 17 -7.08 3.24 0.60
N ILE A 18 -5.95 3.00 1.28
CA ILE A 18 -5.30 1.68 1.37
C ILE A 18 -5.58 1.07 2.74
N ARG A 19 -6.01 -0.20 2.76
CA ARG A 19 -6.13 -0.99 3.99
C ARG A 19 -4.76 -1.56 4.34
N ILE A 20 -4.06 -0.89 5.26
CA ILE A 20 -2.69 -1.28 5.65
C ILE A 20 -2.74 -2.60 6.42
N PRO A 21 -1.98 -3.64 6.02
CA PRO A 21 -1.92 -4.89 6.77
C PRO A 21 -1.45 -4.66 8.21
N ALA A 22 -1.98 -5.44 9.17
CA ALA A 22 -1.77 -5.27 10.62
C ALA A 22 -0.29 -5.13 11.05
N TYR A 23 0.62 -5.77 10.32
CA TYR A 23 2.06 -5.81 10.62
C TYR A 23 2.89 -4.88 9.72
N ASN A 24 2.27 -4.04 8.89
CA ASN A 24 2.96 -3.06 8.04
C ASN A 24 2.67 -1.61 8.45
N GLY A 25 2.32 -1.40 9.72
CA GLY A 25 1.93 -0.11 10.28
C GLY A 25 3.09 0.86 10.55
N GLN A 26 2.69 2.12 10.78
CA GLN A 26 3.54 3.26 11.14
C GLN A 26 4.56 2.94 12.25
N ASN A 27 5.74 3.58 12.17
CA ASN A 27 6.84 3.44 13.13
C ASN A 27 6.35 3.27 14.58
N GLY A 28 6.69 2.14 15.20
CA GLY A 28 6.37 1.85 16.61
C GLY A 28 5.07 1.07 16.87
N LYS A 29 4.32 0.62 15.85
CA LYS A 29 3.07 -0.15 16.05
C LYS A 29 3.04 -1.56 15.44
N GLY A 30 4.17 -2.05 14.95
CA GLY A 30 4.30 -3.37 14.36
C GLY A 30 5.48 -3.34 13.40
N GLY A 31 6.48 -4.19 13.63
CA GLY A 31 7.63 -4.25 12.72
C GLY A 31 7.15 -4.68 11.33
N TYR A 32 7.68 -4.04 10.31
CA TYR A 32 7.39 -4.34 8.92
C TYR A 32 7.58 -5.85 8.66
N ASN A 33 6.53 -6.51 8.17
CA ASN A 33 6.57 -7.92 7.76
C ASN A 33 5.80 -8.05 6.44
N ASN A 34 6.52 -7.97 5.32
CA ASN A 34 5.97 -8.14 3.97
C ASN A 34 5.82 -9.64 3.59
N GLY A 35 5.59 -10.51 4.57
CA GLY A 35 5.35 -11.93 4.34
C GLY A 35 4.02 -12.18 3.61
N PRO A 36 3.95 -13.21 2.74
CA PRO A 36 2.70 -13.54 2.06
C PRO A 36 1.73 -14.27 2.99
N VAL A 37 0.43 -14.05 2.79
CA VAL A 37 -0.62 -14.98 3.23
C VAL A 37 -0.53 -16.23 2.35
N LYS A 38 -0.48 -17.42 2.95
CA LYS A 38 -0.26 -18.69 2.24
C LYS A 38 -1.44 -19.65 2.30
N ASP A 39 -2.34 -19.44 3.25
CA ASP A 39 -3.55 -20.24 3.39
C ASP A 39 -4.64 -19.69 2.46
N LEU A 40 -5.10 -20.50 1.52
CA LEU A 40 -6.08 -20.10 0.52
C LEU A 40 -7.50 -20.04 1.08
N ASP A 41 -7.76 -20.71 2.20
CA ASP A 41 -9.08 -20.71 2.84
C ASP A 41 -9.21 -19.60 3.91
N SER A 42 -8.13 -18.85 4.16
CA SER A 42 -8.13 -17.76 5.14
C SER A 42 -8.89 -16.53 4.65
N VAL A 43 -9.61 -15.88 5.57
CA VAL A 43 -10.19 -14.54 5.36
C VAL A 43 -9.15 -13.52 4.92
N ASP A 44 -7.92 -13.67 5.38
CA ASP A 44 -6.81 -12.76 5.08
C ASP A 44 -6.40 -12.80 3.61
N LEU A 45 -6.78 -13.82 2.83
CA LEU A 45 -6.48 -13.85 1.39
C LEU A 45 -7.16 -12.70 0.62
N ARG A 46 -8.26 -12.13 1.16
CA ARG A 46 -9.02 -11.07 0.49
C ARG A 46 -8.28 -9.72 0.47
N CYS A 47 -7.69 -9.33 1.60
CA CYS A 47 -7.10 -8.00 1.78
C CYS A 47 -5.85 -8.01 2.68
N ASN A 48 -5.19 -9.17 2.85
CA ASN A 48 -4.11 -9.41 3.82
C ASN A 48 -4.60 -9.35 5.28
N VAL A 49 -3.71 -9.59 6.25
CA VAL A 49 -4.04 -9.72 7.67
C VAL A 49 -4.70 -8.45 8.20
N LEU A 50 -5.91 -8.61 8.76
CA LEU A 50 -6.83 -7.53 9.19
C LEU A 50 -7.24 -6.54 8.09
N GLY A 51 -7.10 -6.92 6.82
CA GLY A 51 -7.54 -6.11 5.68
C GLY A 51 -9.06 -6.06 5.50
N ASP A 52 -9.82 -6.77 6.34
CA ASP A 52 -11.26 -6.60 6.45
C ASP A 52 -11.64 -5.28 7.15
N ILE A 53 -10.71 -4.65 7.87
CA ILE A 53 -10.86 -3.31 8.42
C ILE A 53 -10.77 -2.28 7.28
N GLN A 54 -11.82 -1.47 7.14
CA GLN A 54 -11.89 -0.45 6.10
C GLN A 54 -10.86 0.66 6.34
N ALA A 55 -10.33 1.23 5.25
CA ALA A 55 -9.61 2.49 5.32
C ALA A 55 -10.58 3.60 5.79
N HIS A 56 -10.04 4.59 6.50
CA HIS A 56 -10.83 5.71 7.01
C HIS A 56 -11.24 6.71 5.91
N ASP A 57 -10.68 6.55 4.71
CA ASP A 57 -10.90 7.39 3.55
C ASP A 57 -10.97 6.57 2.25
N THR A 58 -11.35 7.26 1.17
CA THR A 58 -11.48 6.69 -0.18
C THR A 58 -10.91 7.65 -1.21
N ILE A 59 -10.34 7.11 -2.28
CA ILE A 59 -9.91 7.88 -3.45
C ILE A 59 -11.09 8.02 -4.41
N LYS A 60 -11.30 9.24 -4.91
CA LYS A 60 -12.32 9.50 -5.93
C LYS A 60 -11.72 9.25 -7.31
N VAL A 61 -12.45 8.51 -8.14
CA VAL A 61 -12.06 8.17 -9.52
C VAL A 61 -13.27 8.31 -10.43
N ALA A 62 -13.03 8.56 -11.71
CA ALA A 62 -14.02 8.53 -12.77
C ALA A 62 -13.82 7.29 -13.67
N PRO A 63 -14.89 6.80 -14.34
CA PRO A 63 -14.73 5.77 -15.35
C PRO A 63 -13.73 6.19 -16.44
N GLY A 64 -12.75 5.33 -16.73
CA GLY A 64 -11.68 5.60 -17.69
C GLY A 64 -10.40 6.18 -17.11
N ASP A 65 -10.37 6.53 -15.82
CA ASP A 65 -9.13 6.94 -15.14
C ASP A 65 -8.11 5.78 -15.10
N ASN A 66 -6.84 6.14 -15.22
CA ASN A 66 -5.72 5.21 -15.04
C ASN A 66 -5.26 5.21 -13.58
N LEU A 67 -5.22 4.03 -12.97
CA LEU A 67 -4.72 3.83 -11.60
C LEU A 67 -3.35 3.17 -11.62
N THR A 68 -2.39 3.79 -10.93
CA THR A 68 -1.08 3.20 -10.66
C THR A 68 -0.96 2.90 -9.17
N PHE A 69 -0.52 1.69 -8.83
CA PHE A 69 -0.28 1.27 -7.44
C PHE A 69 1.22 1.14 -7.22
N ASP A 70 1.75 1.87 -6.26
CA ASP A 70 3.16 1.83 -5.91
C ASP A 70 3.43 0.76 -4.83
N TRP A 71 4.44 -0.06 -5.08
CA TRP A 71 4.84 -1.17 -4.23
C TRP A 71 6.28 -0.97 -3.81
N TYR A 72 6.51 -0.91 -2.51
CA TYR A 72 7.87 -0.85 -1.96
C TYR A 72 8.41 -2.26 -1.68
N ALA A 73 9.61 -2.57 -2.21
CA ALA A 73 10.32 -3.80 -1.92
C ALA A 73 11.34 -3.61 -0.78
N TYR A 74 11.57 -4.66 0.02
CA TYR A 74 12.67 -4.66 0.98
C TYR A 74 14.02 -4.52 0.25
N GLY A 75 14.79 -3.49 0.60
CA GLY A 75 16.15 -3.31 0.09
C GLY A 75 16.25 -2.64 -1.28
N ASP A 76 15.17 -2.07 -1.81
CA ASP A 76 15.30 -1.21 -2.98
C ASP A 76 15.82 0.17 -2.58
N SER A 77 17.11 0.39 -2.82
CA SER A 77 17.79 1.68 -2.70
C SER A 77 17.42 2.66 -3.82
N ARG A 78 16.51 2.31 -4.74
CA ARG A 78 15.94 3.23 -5.73
C ARG A 78 14.89 4.17 -5.13
N LEU A 79 15.22 4.79 -4.00
CA LEU A 79 14.99 6.24 -3.94
C LEU A 79 15.55 6.80 -5.24
N ARG A 80 14.72 7.57 -5.95
CA ARG A 80 14.83 7.81 -7.38
C ARG A 80 16.24 8.28 -7.73
N TYR A 81 16.78 7.79 -8.84
CA TYR A 81 18.07 8.24 -9.39
C TYR A 81 18.12 9.78 -9.61
N GLU A 82 16.97 10.45 -9.52
CA GLU A 82 16.77 11.89 -9.68
C GLU A 82 16.91 12.71 -8.37
N ASP A 83 17.06 12.06 -7.20
CA ASP A 83 17.17 12.75 -5.90
C ASP A 83 18.63 12.87 -5.38
N MET A 84 19.65 12.59 -6.22
CA MET A 84 21.08 12.59 -5.84
C MET A 84 21.94 13.70 -6.48
N TYR A 85 21.34 14.71 -7.11
CA TYR A 85 22.03 15.96 -7.50
C TYR A 85 21.17 17.19 -7.30
#